data_AF-A0A4Y8KUS8-F1
#
_entry.id   AF-A0A4Y8KUS8-F1
#
_cell.length_a   1.000
_cell.length_b   1.000
_cell.length_c   1.000
_cell.angle_alpha   90.00
_cell.angle_beta   90.00
_cell.angle_gamma   90.00
#
_symmetry.space_group_name_H-M   'P 1'
#
loop_
_entity.id
_entity.type
_entity.pdbx_description
1 polymer ?
#
loop_
_entity_poly.entity_id
_entity_poly.type
_entity_poly.pdbx_seq_one_letter_code
_entity_poly.pdbx_strand_id
1 'polypeptide(L)'
;VSRSGYYKWLNHTPTDQQEENEWLLGEIKKLFNKHQGILGYRRITVFINRQFKKQYNRKRIRRLMIKLCLKSFIRRSNGYCT
;
A
#
# COMPACT_ATOMS: atom_id res chain seq x y z
N VAL A 1 -15.58 1.25 27.54
CA VAL A 1 -15.60 0.08 26.62
C VAL A 1 -16.23 -1.08 27.37
N SER A 2 -17.23 -1.78 26.82
CA SER A 2 -17.83 -2.93 27.51
C SER A 2 -16.81 -4.07 27.63
N ARG A 3 -16.90 -4.85 28.72
CA ARG A 3 -16.00 -5.98 28.97
C ARG A 3 -16.02 -6.98 27.80
N SER A 4 -17.21 -7.25 27.24
CA SER A 4 -17.37 -8.11 26.06
C SER A 4 -16.69 -7.56 24.81
N GLY A 5 -16.78 -6.25 24.56
CA GLY A 5 -16.10 -5.60 23.43
C GLY A 5 -14.57 -5.65 23.54
N TYR A 6 -14.04 -5.48 24.75
CA TYR A 6 -12.61 -5.59 25.02
C TYR A 6 -12.05 -6.98 24.69
N TYR A 7 -12.65 -8.03 25.24
CA TYR A 7 -12.16 -9.40 24.98
C TYR A 7 -12.39 -9.86 23.54
N LYS A 8 -13.43 -9.34 22.84
CA LYS A 8 -13.62 -9.58 21.41
C LYS A 8 -12.47 -8.99 20.57
N TRP A 9 -12.00 -7.79 20.90
CA TRP A 9 -10.85 -7.17 20.24
C TRP A 9 -9.55 -7.91 20.58
N LEU A 10 -9.37 -8.29 21.85
CA LEU A 10 -8.17 -8.98 22.32
C LEU A 10 -7.97 -10.35 21.67
N ASN A 11 -9.06 -11.08 21.40
CA ASN A 11 -9.04 -12.40 20.75
C ASN A 11 -9.29 -12.32 19.23
N HIS A 12 -9.19 -11.14 18.62
CA HIS A 12 -9.50 -10.96 17.21
C HIS A 12 -8.45 -11.64 16.32
N THR A 13 -8.88 -12.63 15.54
CA THR A 13 -8.06 -13.27 14.49
C THR A 13 -8.12 -12.46 13.20
N PRO A 14 -7.00 -12.26 12.48
CA PRO A 14 -7.01 -11.51 11.24
C PRO A 14 -7.93 -12.15 10.21
N THR A 15 -8.68 -11.33 9.48
CA THR A 15 -9.46 -11.79 8.32
C THR A 15 -8.55 -11.94 7.11
N ASP A 16 -8.92 -12.77 6.14
CA ASP A 16 -8.21 -12.94 4.86
C ASP A 16 -7.84 -11.61 4.18
N GLN A 17 -8.70 -10.59 4.30
CA GLN A 17 -8.42 -9.25 3.75
C GLN A 17 -7.28 -8.52 4.49
N GLN A 18 -7.16 -8.72 5.79
CA GLN A 18 -6.09 -8.15 6.60
C GLN A 18 -4.77 -8.85 6.28
N GLU A 19 -4.77 -10.18 6.19
CA GLU A 19 -3.60 -10.95 5.74
C GLU A 19 -3.16 -10.54 4.32
N GLU A 20 -4.11 -10.39 3.38
CA GLU A 20 -3.80 -9.93 2.04
C GLU A 20 -3.21 -8.51 2.06
N ASN A 21 -3.71 -7.62 2.93
CA ASN A 21 -3.15 -6.28 3.08
C ASN A 21 -1.74 -6.29 3.64
N GLU A 22 -1.44 -7.14 4.62
CA GLU A 22 -0.09 -7.30 5.19
C GLU A 22 0.90 -7.82 4.14
N TRP A 23 0.50 -8.84 3.39
CA TRP A 23 1.27 -9.34 2.26
C TRP A 23 1.51 -8.24 1.21
N LEU A 24 0.46 -7.47 0.86
CA LEU A 24 0.57 -6.39 -0.12
C LEU A 24 1.49 -5.26 0.36
N LEU A 25 1.48 -4.94 1.66
CA LEU A 25 2.38 -3.95 2.25
C LEU A 25 3.85 -4.36 2.08
N GLY A 26 4.16 -5.64 2.32
CA GLY A 26 5.49 -6.20 2.09
C GLY A 26 5.93 -6.06 0.64
N GLU A 27 5.06 -6.42 -0.30
CA GLU A 27 5.39 -6.38 -1.73
C GLU A 27 5.53 -4.94 -2.26
N ILE A 28 4.68 -4.01 -1.80
CA ILE A 28 4.80 -2.58 -2.11
C ILE A 28 6.17 -2.05 -1.63
N LYS A 29 6.58 -2.38 -0.41
CA LYS A 29 7.87 -1.93 0.16
C LYS A 29 9.04 -2.50 -0.64
N LYS A 30 8.96 -3.78 -1.03
CA LYS A 30 9.97 -4.45 -1.85
C LYS A 30 10.12 -3.79 -3.23
N LEU A 31 9.01 -3.56 -3.94
CA LEU A 31 9.01 -2.88 -5.23
C LEU A 31 9.51 -1.44 -5.13
N PHE A 32 9.08 -0.71 -4.10
CA PHE A 32 9.53 0.65 -3.86
C PHE A 32 11.05 0.72 -3.68
N ASN A 33 11.62 -0.14 -2.82
CA ASN A 33 13.06 -0.20 -2.58
C ASN A 33 13.85 -0.66 -3.81
N LYS A 34 13.33 -1.65 -4.54
CA LYS A 34 13.94 -2.14 -5.80
C LYS A 34 14.16 -1.02 -6.81
N HIS A 35 13.24 -0.06 -6.85
CA HIS A 35 13.29 1.08 -7.76
C HIS A 35 13.72 2.38 -7.05
N GLN A 36 14.41 2.29 -5.91
CA GLN A 36 14.98 3.43 -5.17
C GLN A 36 13.96 4.55 -4.89
N GLY A 37 12.69 4.18 -4.69
CA GLY A 37 11.60 5.12 -4.41
C GLY A 37 11.15 6.01 -5.57
N ILE A 38 11.58 5.73 -6.80
CA ILE A 38 11.13 6.45 -8.01
C ILE A 38 9.65 6.16 -8.30
N LEU A 39 9.20 4.93 -8.01
CA LEU A 39 7.83 4.51 -8.32
C LEU A 39 6.81 5.09 -7.34
N GLY A 40 5.83 5.81 -7.89
CA GLY A 40 4.62 6.20 -7.17
C GLY A 40 3.51 5.15 -7.25
N TYR A 41 2.45 5.36 -6.48
CA TYR A 41 1.34 4.41 -6.35
C TYR A 41 0.71 3.99 -7.67
N ARG A 42 0.64 4.87 -8.69
CA ARG A 42 0.09 4.54 -10.00
C ARG A 42 0.91 3.44 -10.68
N ARG A 43 2.23 3.58 -10.70
CA ARG A 43 3.14 2.61 -11.33
C ARG A 43 3.21 1.32 -10.51
N ILE A 44 3.27 1.43 -9.18
CA ILE A 44 3.22 0.27 -8.28
C ILE A 44 1.95 -0.55 -8.50
N THR A 45 0.78 0.10 -8.61
CA THR A 45 -0.49 -0.60 -8.90
C THR A 45 -0.42 -1.40 -10.19
N VAL A 46 0.09 -0.79 -11.27
CA VAL A 46 0.24 -1.48 -12.56
C VAL A 46 1.21 -2.66 -12.46
N PHE A 47 2.33 -2.49 -11.73
CA PHE A 47 3.32 -3.54 -11.54
C PHE A 47 2.73 -4.73 -10.79
N ILE A 48 2.10 -4.49 -9.64
CA ILE A 48 1.45 -5.53 -8.83
C ILE A 48 0.37 -6.25 -9.64
N ASN A 49 -0.51 -5.51 -10.31
CA ASN A 49 -1.59 -6.11 -11.09
C ASN A 49 -1.06 -7.01 -12.22
N ARG A 50 0.03 -6.59 -12.88
CA ARG A 50 0.68 -7.38 -13.93
C ARG A 50 1.40 -8.62 -13.39
N GLN A 51 2.14 -8.48 -12.28
CA GLN A 51 2.93 -9.57 -11.70
C GLN A 51 2.04 -10.67 -11.12
N PHE A 52 1.01 -10.29 -10.36
CA PHE A 52 0.14 -11.24 -9.65
C PHE A 52 -1.15 -11.56 -10.40
N LYS A 53 -1.33 -11.05 -11.62
CA LYS A 53 -2.57 -11.18 -12.43
C LYS A 53 -3.82 -10.78 -11.65
N LYS A 54 -3.70 -9.80 -10.76
CA LYS A 54 -4.79 -9.25 -9.93
C LYS A 54 -5.24 -7.89 -10.43
N GLN A 55 -6.41 -7.43 -9.98
CA GLN A 55 -6.96 -6.12 -10.35
C GLN A 55 -7.20 -5.26 -9.11
N TYR A 56 -6.12 -4.88 -8.41
CA TYR A 56 -6.24 -4.00 -7.26
C TYR A 56 -6.63 -2.59 -7.67
N ASN A 57 -7.58 -2.02 -6.92
CA ASN A 57 -7.96 -0.62 -7.07
C ASN A 57 -6.78 0.28 -6.67
N ARG A 58 -6.44 1.23 -7.54
CA ARG A 58 -5.39 2.23 -7.32
C ARG A 58 -5.54 3.00 -5.99
N LYS A 59 -6.78 3.24 -5.53
CA LYS A 59 -7.05 3.88 -4.22
C LYS A 59 -6.62 3.01 -3.04
N ARG A 60 -6.70 1.67 -3.15
CA ARG A 60 -6.24 0.71 -2.12
C ARG A 60 -4.71 0.80 -1.98
N ILE A 61 -3.98 0.71 -3.10
CA ILE A 61 -2.51 0.85 -3.12
C ILE A 61 -2.07 2.20 -2.55
N ARG A 62 -2.75 3.30 -2.93
CA ARG A 62 -2.46 4.63 -2.37
C ARG A 62 -2.57 4.66 -0.85
N ARG A 63 -3.65 4.12 -0.28
CA ARG A 63 -3.85 4.08 1.18
C ARG A 63 -2.75 3.28 1.88
N LEU A 64 -2.38 2.13 1.31
CA LEU A 64 -1.33 1.29 1.89
C LEU A 64 0.05 1.93 1.82
N MET A 65 0.39 2.62 0.72
CA MET A 65 1.62 3.42 0.65
C MET A 65 1.64 4.55 1.69
N ILE A 66 0.51 5.24 1.90
CA ILE A 66 0.41 6.30 2.92
C ILE A 66 0.62 5.71 4.32
N LYS A 67 0.05 4.53 4.63
CA LYS A 67 0.29 3.83 5.91
C LYS A 67 1.77 3.51 6.13
N LEU A 68 2.51 3.20 5.07
CA LEU A 68 3.97 2.98 5.12
C LEU A 68 4.79 4.28 5.08
N CYS A 69 4.14 5.44 5.05
CA CYS A 69 4.78 6.74 4.84
C CYS A 69 5.66 6.81 3.58
N LEU A 70 5.37 5.98 2.55
CA LEU A 70 6.12 5.95 1.30
C LEU A 70 5.57 6.95 0.30
N LYS A 71 6.46 7.78 -0.25
CA LYS A 71 6.16 8.76 -1.30
C LYS A 71 7.18 8.61 -2.42
N SER A 72 6.74 8.78 -3.66
CA SER A 72 7.66 8.79 -4.80
C SER A 72 8.58 10.01 -4.78
N PHE A 73 9.88 9.77 -4.90
CA PHE A 73 10.91 10.80 -5.05
C PHE A 73 11.03 11.22 -6.53
N ILE A 74 9.97 11.83 -7.07
CA ILE A 74 10.05 12.46 -8.39
C ILE A 74 10.44 13.93 -8.20
N ARG A 75 11.27 14.45 -9.11
CA ARG A 75 11.65 15.87 -9.16
C ARG A 75 10.39 16.75 -9.14
N ARG A 76 10.38 17.83 -8.36
CA ARG A 76 9.30 18.82 -8.40
C ARG A 76 9.20 19.38 -9.82
N SER A 77 7.99 19.68 -10.30
CA SER A 77 7.86 20.37 -11.58
C SER A 77 8.60 21.70 -11.48
N ASN A 78 9.47 21.96 -12.45
CA ASN A 78 10.07 23.28 -12.58
C ASN A 78 8.92 24.28 -12.80
N GLY A 79 8.89 25.36 -12.03
CA GLY A 79 7.74 26.25 -11.85
C GLY A 79 7.33 27.10 -13.06
N TYR A 80 7.54 26.62 -14.28
CA TYR A 80 6.98 27.23 -15.48
C TYR A 80 5.65 26.54 -15.84
N CYS A 81 4.67 27.34 -16.18
CA CYS A 81 3.51 26.89 -16.94
C CYS A 81 3.90 26.81 -18.41
N THR A 82 3.93 25.61 -18.97
CA THR A 82 3.77 25.38 -20.41
C THR A 82 2.38 24.80 -20.62
#